data_AF-A0A4Q2KSV6-F1
#
_entry.id   AF-A0A4Q2KSV6-F1
#
_cell.length_a   1.000
_cell.length_b   1.000
_cell.length_c   1.000
_cell.angle_alpha   90.00
_cell.angle_beta   90.00
_cell.angle_gamma   90.00
#
_symmetry.space_group_name_H-M   'P 1'
#
loop_
_entity.id
_entity.type
_entity.pdbx_description
1 polymer ?
#
loop_
_entity_poly.entity_id
_entity_poly.type
_entity_poly.pdbx_seq_one_letter_code
_entity_poly.pdbx_strand_id
1 'polypeptide(L)'
;MTEKEIRKIIQKEISDKMLELKNIHESKNTFQKVEKMLWYYNSFKRRIVKLQEGLDEVILKKCSGIAGGFGNTKYEYKSELEKIEDIQERDKIMISKMQTIIDLVEFGLNEVKTDKHYSILTLRYFERLSLEDIAERLDISVITVKRNKSRLINELSLIIFPEEIMENF
;
A
#
# COMPACT_ATOMS: atom_id res chain seq x y z
N MET A 1 40.90 -2.69 -32.81
CA MET A 1 40.07 -2.80 -31.60
C MET A 1 40.86 -3.55 -30.55
N THR A 2 41.20 -2.89 -29.45
CA THR A 2 42.01 -3.45 -28.36
C THR A 2 41.11 -4.23 -27.40
N GLU A 3 41.66 -5.21 -26.69
CA GLU A 3 40.94 -6.01 -25.68
C GLU A 3 40.23 -5.13 -24.63
N LYS A 4 40.83 -3.96 -24.34
CA LYS A 4 40.30 -2.95 -23.41
C LYS A 4 39.03 -2.27 -23.93
N GLU A 5 38.92 -2.05 -25.25
CA GLU A 5 37.72 -1.51 -25.89
C GLU A 5 36.57 -2.52 -25.87
N ILE A 6 36.87 -3.80 -26.13
CA ILE A 6 35.90 -4.90 -26.08
C ILE A 6 35.30 -5.02 -24.67
N ARG A 7 36.14 -5.01 -23.62
CA ARG A 7 35.67 -5.05 -22.22
C ARG A 7 34.76 -3.88 -21.86
N LYS A 8 35.04 -2.69 -22.38
CA LYS A 8 34.25 -1.49 -22.13
C LYS A 8 32.87 -1.55 -22.82
N ILE A 9 32.82 -2.10 -24.04
CA ILE A 9 31.57 -2.34 -24.77
C ILE A 9 30.71 -3.35 -24.01
N ILE A 10 31.30 -4.48 -23.59
CA ILE A 10 30.60 -5.52 -22.82
C ILE A 10 30.05 -4.96 -21.49
N GLN A 11 30.85 -4.19 -20.74
CA GLN A 11 30.40 -3.58 -19.49
C GLN A 11 29.23 -2.62 -19.70
N LYS A 12 29.27 -1.82 -20.76
CA LYS A 12 28.17 -0.90 -21.09
C LYS A 12 26.90 -1.68 -21.41
N GLU A 13 26.98 -2.71 -22.25
CA GLU A 13 25.81 -3.52 -22.63
C GLU A 13 25.20 -4.28 -21.44
N ILE A 14 26.03 -4.76 -20.51
CA ILE A 14 25.54 -5.37 -19.25
C ILE A 14 24.82 -4.33 -18.39
N SER A 15 25.37 -3.12 -18.28
CA SER A 15 24.78 -2.04 -17.49
C SER A 15 23.43 -1.60 -18.07
N ASP A 16 23.33 -1.49 -19.40
CA ASP A 16 22.10 -1.12 -20.09
C ASP A 16 21.01 -2.19 -19.87
N LYS A 17 21.35 -3.49 -20.01
CA LYS A 17 20.44 -4.60 -19.68
C LYS A 17 20.01 -4.65 -18.21
N MET A 18 20.91 -4.31 -17.28
CA MET A 18 20.58 -4.24 -15.85
C MET A 18 19.59 -3.12 -15.55
N LEU A 19 19.72 -1.97 -16.21
CA LEU A 19 18.80 -0.85 -16.08
C LEU A 19 17.40 -1.20 -16.62
N GLU A 20 17.32 -1.82 -17.79
CA GLU A 20 16.06 -2.31 -18.36
C GLU A 20 15.35 -3.30 -17.43
N LEU A 21 16.09 -4.25 -16.84
CA LEU A 21 15.53 -5.22 -15.88
C LEU A 21 14.98 -4.54 -14.62
N LYS A 22 15.66 -3.49 -14.13
CA LYS A 22 15.22 -2.72 -12.97
C LYS A 22 13.92 -1.97 -13.24
N ASN A 23 13.82 -1.29 -14.38
CA ASN A 23 12.62 -0.54 -14.79
C ASN A 23 11.42 -1.49 -15.04
N ILE A 24 11.66 -2.69 -15.59
CA ILE A 24 10.62 -3.73 -15.72
C ILE A 24 10.18 -4.25 -14.34
N HIS A 25 11.08 -4.33 -13.35
CA HIS A 25 10.73 -4.73 -11.99
C HIS A 25 9.97 -3.62 -11.24
N GLU A 26 10.32 -2.35 -11.44
CA GLU A 26 9.65 -1.19 -10.86
C GLU A 26 8.26 -0.94 -11.48
N SER A 27 8.09 -1.10 -12.78
CA SER A 27 6.75 -1.09 -13.41
C SER A 27 5.88 -2.28 -12.96
N LYS A 28 6.47 -3.46 -12.74
CA LYS A 28 5.79 -4.58 -12.05
C LYS A 28 5.50 -4.27 -10.57
N ASN A 29 6.24 -3.34 -9.96
CA ASN A 29 6.07 -2.96 -8.55
C ASN A 29 4.77 -2.18 -8.36
N THR A 30 4.42 -1.23 -9.24
CA THR A 30 3.15 -0.47 -9.10
C THR A 30 1.92 -1.36 -9.20
N PHE A 31 1.92 -2.34 -10.11
CA PHE A 31 0.88 -3.39 -10.18
C PHE A 31 0.72 -4.13 -8.84
N GLN A 32 1.84 -4.64 -8.31
CA GLN A 32 1.84 -5.39 -7.05
C GLN A 32 1.48 -4.52 -5.85
N LYS A 33 1.88 -3.24 -5.84
CA LYS A 33 1.50 -2.25 -4.84
C LYS A 33 -0.02 -2.09 -4.82
N VAL A 34 -0.65 -1.87 -5.97
CA VAL A 34 -2.11 -1.75 -6.08
C VAL A 34 -2.80 -3.05 -5.65
N GLU A 35 -2.33 -4.22 -6.07
CA GLU A 35 -2.91 -5.49 -5.59
C GLU A 35 -2.85 -5.60 -4.06
N LYS A 36 -1.73 -5.22 -3.44
CA LYS A 36 -1.59 -5.21 -1.97
C LYS A 36 -2.51 -4.18 -1.33
N MET A 37 -2.64 -2.98 -1.89
CA MET A 37 -3.53 -1.93 -1.37
C MET A 37 -4.99 -2.42 -1.36
N LEU A 38 -5.46 -2.99 -2.48
CA LEU A 38 -6.79 -3.60 -2.58
C LEU A 38 -6.95 -4.77 -1.62
N TRP A 39 -5.93 -5.63 -1.52
CA TRP A 39 -5.96 -6.78 -0.62
C TRP A 39 -6.05 -6.34 0.85
N TYR A 40 -5.32 -5.32 1.28
CA TYR A 40 -5.32 -4.90 2.68
C TYR A 40 -6.36 -3.83 3.01
N TYR A 41 -7.10 -3.29 2.05
CA TYR A 41 -8.09 -2.23 2.21
C TYR A 41 -9.01 -2.40 3.44
N ASN A 42 -9.75 -3.50 3.52
CA ASN A 42 -10.65 -3.76 4.65
C ASN A 42 -9.89 -3.95 5.98
N SER A 43 -8.65 -4.47 5.92
CA SER A 43 -7.79 -4.62 7.09
C SER A 43 -7.28 -3.27 7.59
N PHE A 44 -6.95 -2.33 6.69
CA PHE A 44 -6.59 -0.96 7.03
C PHE A 44 -7.76 -0.24 7.68
N LYS A 45 -8.97 -0.33 7.11
CA LYS A 45 -10.18 0.24 7.72
C LYS A 45 -10.38 -0.24 9.17
N ARG A 46 -10.31 -1.56 9.40
CA ARG A 46 -10.42 -2.12 10.75
C ARG A 46 -9.27 -1.70 11.67
N ARG A 47 -8.04 -1.58 11.15
CA ARG A 47 -6.86 -1.21 11.95
C ARG A 47 -6.93 0.26 12.38
N ILE A 48 -7.38 1.15 11.51
CA ILE A 48 -7.59 2.57 11.83
C ILE A 48 -8.57 2.71 12.99
N VAL A 49 -9.73 2.07 12.91
CA VAL A 49 -10.74 2.11 14.00
C VAL A 49 -10.13 1.67 15.33
N LYS A 50 -9.43 0.54 15.36
CA LYS A 50 -8.77 0.05 16.59
C LYS A 50 -7.70 1.00 17.15
N LEU A 51 -6.94 1.66 16.28
CA LEU A 51 -5.93 2.63 16.72
C LEU A 51 -6.58 3.90 17.24
N GLN A 52 -7.67 4.36 16.63
CA GLN A 52 -8.44 5.52 17.10
C GLN A 52 -9.06 5.24 18.49
N GLU A 53 -9.70 4.08 18.67
CA GLU A 53 -10.23 3.64 19.97
C GLU A 53 -9.13 3.64 21.05
N GLY A 54 -7.94 3.10 20.73
CA GLY A 54 -6.80 3.10 21.65
C GLY A 54 -6.30 4.51 22.01
N LEU A 55 -6.30 5.45 21.06
CA LEU A 55 -5.94 6.84 21.32
C LEU A 55 -6.97 7.52 22.24
N ASP A 56 -8.26 7.29 22.02
CA ASP A 56 -9.35 7.84 22.82
C ASP A 56 -9.31 7.31 24.27
N GLU A 57 -9.05 6.02 24.47
CA GLU A 57 -8.89 5.43 25.81
C GLU A 57 -7.74 6.07 26.60
N VAL A 58 -6.61 6.36 25.94
CA VAL A 58 -5.47 7.03 26.58
C VAL A 58 -5.83 8.47 26.97
N ILE A 59 -6.56 9.19 26.13
CA ILE A 59 -7.05 10.54 26.44
C ILE A 59 -7.96 10.51 27.68
N LEU A 60 -8.91 9.56 27.74
CA LEU A 60 -9.81 9.40 28.89
C LEU A 60 -9.07 9.11 30.20
N LYS A 61 -8.03 8.26 30.17
CA LYS A 61 -7.18 7.99 31.33
C LYS A 61 -6.42 9.26 31.78
N LYS A 62 -5.91 10.07 30.85
CA LYS A 62 -5.25 11.35 31.15
C LYS A 62 -6.20 12.35 31.81
N CYS A 63 -7.44 12.45 31.32
CA CYS A 63 -8.47 13.30 31.93
C CYS A 63 -8.89 12.83 33.32
N SER A 64 -8.80 11.52 33.60
CA SER A 64 -9.17 10.93 34.89
C SER A 64 -8.02 10.89 35.90
N GLY A 65 -6.78 11.17 35.49
CA GLY A 65 -5.54 10.93 36.24
C GLY A 65 -4.77 12.18 36.68
N ILE A 66 -5.44 13.29 37.00
CA ILE A 66 -4.79 14.47 37.60
C ILE A 66 -5.05 14.46 39.12
N ALA A 67 -4.34 13.60 39.82
CA ALA A 67 -4.18 13.67 41.28
C ALA A 67 -2.83 13.06 41.70
N GLY A 68 -1.80 13.91 41.78
CA GLY A 68 -0.64 13.71 42.67
C GLY A 68 0.68 13.24 42.05
N GLY A 69 1.78 13.93 42.44
CA GLY A 69 3.10 13.31 42.56
C GLY A 69 4.30 14.08 41.98
N PHE A 70 4.97 14.90 42.79
CA PHE A 70 6.32 15.44 42.58
C PHE A 70 7.41 14.34 42.68
N GLY A 71 8.51 14.43 41.92
CA GLY A 71 9.72 13.63 42.20
C GLY A 71 10.84 13.74 41.17
N ASN A 72 11.89 14.50 41.49
CA ASN A 72 13.14 14.64 40.74
C ASN A 72 14.02 13.38 40.82
N THR A 73 14.46 12.80 39.68
CA THR A 73 15.77 12.13 39.58
C THR A 73 16.36 12.26 38.18
N LYS A 74 17.66 12.56 38.12
CA LYS A 74 18.45 12.85 36.92
C LYS A 74 19.07 11.55 36.40
N TYR A 75 18.24 10.73 35.76
CA TYR A 75 18.66 9.74 34.77
C TYR A 75 17.84 10.04 33.52
N GLU A 76 18.45 9.96 32.35
CA GLU A 76 17.76 10.16 31.05
C GLU A 76 16.88 8.94 30.71
N TYR A 77 16.08 8.48 31.68
CA TYR A 77 14.97 7.57 31.45
C TYR A 77 13.79 8.44 31.02
N LYS A 78 13.35 8.27 29.78
CA LYS A 78 12.07 8.81 29.32
C LYS A 78 11.00 8.52 30.36
N SER A 79 10.31 9.56 30.81
CA SER A 79 9.20 9.39 31.75
C SER A 79 8.13 8.48 31.12
N GLU A 80 7.30 7.84 31.95
CA GLU A 80 6.18 7.06 31.41
C GLU A 80 5.27 7.92 30.52
N LEU A 81 5.14 9.22 30.85
CA LEU A 81 4.41 10.19 30.05
C LEU A 81 5.02 10.37 28.64
N GLU A 82 6.34 10.54 28.56
CA GLU A 82 7.05 10.74 27.29
C GLU A 82 6.98 9.50 26.39
N LYS A 83 7.04 8.30 26.98
CA LYS A 83 6.85 7.04 26.23
C LYS A 83 5.44 6.90 25.67
N ILE A 84 4.43 7.35 26.41
CA ILE A 84 3.04 7.35 25.95
C ILE A 84 2.87 8.33 24.79
N GLU A 85 3.45 9.52 24.88
CA GLU A 85 3.40 10.53 23.81
C GLU A 85 4.09 10.04 22.52
N ASP A 86 5.25 9.39 22.63
CA ASP A 86 5.94 8.77 21.49
C ASP A 86 5.08 7.68 20.80
N ILE A 87 4.33 6.90 21.58
CA ILE A 87 3.43 5.86 21.06
C ILE A 87 2.25 6.51 20.34
N GLN A 88 1.64 7.55 20.93
CA GLN A 88 0.51 8.26 20.32
C GLN A 88 0.90 8.89 18.98
N GLU A 89 2.06 9.52 18.91
CA GLU A 89 2.54 10.14 17.67
C GLU A 89 2.77 9.08 16.59
N ARG A 90 3.38 7.95 16.95
CA ARG A 90 3.54 6.81 16.04
C ARG A 90 2.20 6.30 15.50
N ASP A 91 1.21 6.14 16.36
CA ASP A 91 -0.11 5.63 15.98
C ASP A 91 -0.87 6.62 15.08
N LYS A 92 -0.78 7.94 15.35
CA LYS A 92 -1.33 8.99 14.48
C LYS A 92 -0.70 8.97 13.09
N ILE A 93 0.63 8.88 13.01
CA ILE A 93 1.35 8.76 11.73
C ILE A 93 0.90 7.51 10.98
N MET A 94 0.73 6.38 11.69
CA MET A 94 0.30 5.13 11.09
C MET A 94 -1.13 5.21 10.57
N ILE A 95 -2.05 5.79 11.33
CA ILE A 95 -3.44 6.06 10.91
C ILE A 95 -3.43 6.91 9.63
N SER A 96 -2.70 8.02 9.63
CA SER A 96 -2.60 8.93 8.48
C SER A 96 -2.15 8.19 7.22
N LYS A 97 -1.08 7.38 7.30
CA LYS A 97 -0.59 6.57 6.18
C LYS A 97 -1.63 5.56 5.68
N MET A 98 -2.30 4.86 6.59
CA MET A 98 -3.35 3.89 6.20
C MET A 98 -4.55 4.60 5.58
N GLN A 99 -4.91 5.79 6.06
CA GLN A 99 -6.00 6.59 5.51
C GLN A 99 -5.66 7.05 4.09
N THR A 100 -4.46 7.57 3.86
CA THR A 100 -3.99 7.92 2.50
C THR A 100 -4.11 6.74 1.54
N ILE A 101 -3.73 5.53 1.97
CA ILE A 101 -3.87 4.33 1.13
C ILE A 101 -5.34 4.03 0.82
N ILE A 102 -6.23 4.15 1.82
CA ILE A 102 -7.68 3.97 1.62
C ILE A 102 -8.21 4.99 0.63
N ASP A 103 -7.86 6.27 0.78
CA ASP A 103 -8.33 7.36 -0.06
C ASP A 103 -7.89 7.17 -1.52
N LEU A 104 -6.63 6.76 -1.74
CA LEU A 104 -6.11 6.42 -3.07
C LEU A 104 -6.86 5.24 -3.71
N VAL A 105 -7.15 4.19 -2.91
CA VAL A 105 -7.94 3.05 -3.39
C VAL A 105 -9.37 3.48 -3.74
N GLU A 106 -10.01 4.28 -2.90
CA GLU A 106 -11.38 4.76 -3.15
C GLU A 106 -11.46 5.64 -4.39
N PHE A 107 -10.50 6.56 -4.55
CA PHE A 107 -10.37 7.37 -5.75
C PHE A 107 -10.21 6.50 -7.00
N GLY A 108 -9.22 5.60 -7.03
CA GLY A 108 -8.99 4.73 -8.17
C GLY A 108 -10.18 3.85 -8.51
N LEU A 109 -10.84 3.26 -7.50
CA LEU A 109 -12.04 2.44 -7.69
C LEU A 109 -13.22 3.25 -8.24
N ASN A 110 -13.33 4.53 -7.89
CA ASN A 110 -14.39 5.39 -8.41
C ASN A 110 -14.19 5.68 -9.91
N GLU A 111 -12.96 5.89 -10.35
CA GLU A 111 -12.63 6.14 -11.76
C GLU A 111 -12.96 4.94 -12.66
N VAL A 112 -12.66 3.71 -12.20
CA VAL A 112 -12.90 2.48 -12.98
C VAL A 112 -14.29 1.87 -12.75
N LYS A 113 -15.16 2.53 -11.98
CA LYS A 113 -16.46 1.99 -11.55
C LYS A 113 -17.43 1.71 -12.69
N THR A 114 -17.30 2.44 -13.80
CA THR A 114 -18.14 2.30 -15.00
C THR A 114 -17.72 1.13 -15.89
N ASP A 115 -16.57 0.49 -15.59
CA ASP A 115 -16.08 -0.64 -16.37
C ASP A 115 -16.96 -1.88 -16.22
N LYS A 116 -17.28 -2.53 -17.34
CA LYS A 116 -18.12 -3.75 -17.36
C LYS A 116 -17.60 -4.90 -16.49
N HIS A 117 -16.29 -4.94 -16.23
CA HIS A 117 -15.62 -5.98 -15.45
C HIS A 117 -15.24 -5.51 -14.04
N TYR A 118 -15.70 -4.33 -13.61
CA TYR A 118 -15.42 -3.76 -12.29
C TYR A 118 -15.72 -4.74 -11.14
N SER A 119 -16.80 -5.52 -11.28
CA SER A 119 -17.21 -6.53 -10.30
C SER A 119 -16.11 -7.55 -9.97
N ILE A 120 -15.19 -7.82 -10.89
CA ILE A 120 -14.04 -8.71 -10.66
C ILE A 120 -13.17 -8.19 -9.50
N LEU A 121 -12.97 -6.87 -9.38
CA LEU A 121 -12.18 -6.29 -8.29
C LEU A 121 -12.87 -6.53 -6.94
N THR A 122 -14.17 -6.28 -6.87
CA THR A 122 -14.96 -6.48 -5.65
C THR A 122 -14.94 -7.94 -5.21
N LEU A 123 -15.27 -8.86 -6.12
CA LEU A 123 -15.31 -10.28 -5.83
C LEU A 123 -13.92 -10.82 -5.42
N ARG A 124 -12.86 -10.37 -6.10
CA ARG A 124 -11.51 -10.88 -5.84
C ARG A 124 -10.90 -10.34 -4.55
N TYR A 125 -10.96 -9.03 -4.32
CA TYR A 125 -10.18 -8.38 -3.25
C TYR A 125 -11.00 -8.05 -2.01
N PHE A 126 -12.33 -7.90 -2.12
CA PHE A 126 -13.19 -7.63 -0.96
C PHE A 126 -13.90 -8.89 -0.48
N GLU A 127 -14.41 -9.71 -1.39
CA GLU A 127 -15.08 -10.98 -1.05
C GLU A 127 -14.16 -12.20 -1.00
N ARG A 128 -12.90 -12.07 -1.46
CA ARG A 128 -11.85 -13.13 -1.41
C ARG A 128 -12.16 -14.38 -2.24
N LEU A 129 -12.97 -14.27 -3.28
CA LEU A 129 -13.30 -15.40 -4.15
C LEU A 129 -12.10 -15.84 -5.01
N SER A 130 -12.07 -17.13 -5.37
CA SER A 130 -11.11 -17.66 -6.33
C SER A 130 -11.42 -17.17 -7.75
N LEU A 131 -10.48 -17.36 -8.69
CA LEU A 131 -10.75 -16.93 -10.08
C LEU A 131 -11.82 -17.82 -10.73
N GLU A 132 -11.90 -19.06 -10.29
CA GLU A 132 -12.86 -20.08 -10.68
C GLU A 132 -14.26 -19.72 -10.18
N ASP A 133 -14.41 -19.38 -8.90
CA ASP A 133 -15.71 -18.95 -8.34
C ASP A 133 -16.21 -17.66 -9.00
N ILE A 134 -15.30 -16.74 -9.32
CA ILE A 134 -15.64 -15.49 -10.02
C ILE A 134 -16.10 -15.78 -11.44
N ALA A 135 -15.40 -16.69 -12.14
CA ALA A 135 -15.74 -17.12 -13.49
C ALA A 135 -17.14 -17.74 -13.53
N GLU A 136 -17.45 -18.62 -12.57
CA GLU A 136 -18.77 -19.23 -12.42
C GLU A 136 -19.84 -18.17 -12.12
N ARG A 137 -19.59 -17.28 -11.14
CA ARG A 137 -20.55 -16.25 -10.72
C ARG A 137 -20.87 -15.21 -11.80
N LEU A 138 -19.91 -14.94 -12.69
CA LEU A 138 -20.06 -13.97 -13.78
C LEU A 138 -20.37 -14.62 -15.13
N ASP A 139 -20.49 -15.95 -15.19
CA ASP A 139 -20.70 -16.74 -16.42
C ASP A 139 -19.69 -16.41 -17.53
N ILE A 140 -18.40 -16.35 -17.18
CA ILE A 140 -17.29 -16.06 -18.10
C ILE A 140 -16.11 -17.01 -17.87
N SER A 141 -15.22 -17.16 -18.85
CA SER A 141 -14.05 -18.02 -18.69
C SER A 141 -13.06 -17.48 -17.63
N VAL A 142 -12.38 -18.38 -16.91
CA VAL A 142 -11.30 -18.04 -15.96
C VAL A 142 -10.19 -17.21 -16.63
N ILE A 143 -9.87 -17.49 -17.89
CA ILE A 143 -8.89 -16.71 -18.67
C ILE A 143 -9.38 -15.27 -18.85
N THR A 144 -10.67 -15.09 -19.16
CA THR A 144 -11.32 -13.78 -19.26
C THR A 144 -11.26 -13.04 -17.93
N VAL A 145 -11.54 -13.71 -16.81
CA VAL A 145 -11.42 -13.11 -15.47
C VAL A 145 -9.99 -12.64 -15.21
N LYS A 146 -9.01 -13.53 -15.41
CA LYS A 146 -7.59 -13.23 -15.19
C LYS A 146 -7.12 -12.03 -16.02
N ARG A 147 -7.46 -12.01 -17.31
CA ARG A 147 -7.07 -10.93 -18.23
C ARG A 147 -7.67 -9.59 -17.81
N ASN A 148 -8.97 -9.56 -17.51
CA ASN A 148 -9.64 -8.31 -17.13
C ASN A 148 -9.23 -7.84 -15.74
N LYS A 149 -8.99 -8.75 -14.78
CA LYS A 149 -8.37 -8.42 -13.50
C LYS A 149 -7.05 -7.70 -13.71
N SER A 150 -6.14 -8.26 -14.50
CA SER A 150 -4.83 -7.64 -14.75
C SER A 150 -4.96 -6.28 -15.44
N ARG A 151 -5.87 -6.13 -16.40
CA ARG A 151 -6.13 -4.84 -17.05
C ARG A 151 -6.61 -3.78 -16.04
N LEU A 152 -7.58 -4.12 -15.20
CA LEU A 152 -8.13 -3.20 -14.20
C LEU A 152 -7.07 -2.78 -13.17
N ILE A 153 -6.21 -3.71 -12.74
CA ILE A 153 -5.11 -3.35 -11.84
C ILE A 153 -4.10 -2.43 -12.53
N ASN A 154 -3.75 -2.67 -13.79
CA ASN A 154 -2.86 -1.76 -14.53
C ASN A 154 -3.46 -0.36 -14.67
N GLU A 155 -4.77 -0.27 -14.94
CA GLU A 155 -5.50 0.99 -15.03
C GLU A 155 -5.48 1.73 -13.68
N LEU A 156 -5.75 1.02 -12.58
CA LEU A 156 -5.59 1.58 -11.23
C LEU A 156 -4.16 2.00 -10.92
N SER A 157 -3.14 1.26 -11.38
CA SER A 157 -1.75 1.65 -11.22
C SER A 157 -1.42 2.95 -11.93
N LEU A 158 -1.96 3.17 -13.14
CA LEU A 158 -1.84 4.43 -13.88
C LEU A 158 -2.50 5.60 -13.14
N ILE A 159 -3.66 5.37 -12.54
CA ILE A 159 -4.41 6.40 -11.81
C ILE A 159 -3.73 6.75 -10.49
N ILE A 160 -3.25 5.76 -9.74
CA ILE A 160 -2.72 5.94 -8.38
C ILE A 160 -1.23 6.33 -8.39
N PHE A 161 -0.45 5.81 -9.34
CA PHE A 161 1.00 6.02 -9.42
C PHE A 161 1.45 6.50 -10.81
N PRO A 162 0.86 7.60 -11.35
CA PRO A 162 1.23 8.09 -12.67
C PRO A 162 2.72 8.48 -12.74
N GLU A 163 3.24 9.16 -11.72
CA GLU A 163 4.65 9.58 -11.67
C GLU A 163 5.62 8.39 -11.70
N GLU A 164 5.41 7.38 -10.84
CA GLU A 164 6.25 6.18 -10.83
C GLU A 164 6.22 5.43 -12.17
N ILE A 165 5.10 5.48 -12.90
CA ILE A 165 4.99 4.86 -14.22
C ILE A 165 5.71 5.71 -15.26
N MET A 166 5.60 7.04 -15.19
CA MET A 166 6.28 7.98 -16.10
C MET A 166 7.81 7.91 -15.97
N GLU A 167 8.36 7.64 -14.79
CA GLU A 167 9.80 7.44 -14.58
C GLU A 167 10.37 6.23 -15.36
N ASN A 168 9.52 5.33 -15.85
CA ASN A 168 9.91 4.13 -16.58
C ASN A 168 9.86 4.28 -18.12
N PHE A 169 9.53 5.47 -18.65
CA PHE A 169 9.52 5.79 -20.09
C PHE A 169 10.79 6.54 -20.53
#